data_AF-A0A1V0RLG2-F1
#
_entry.id   AF-A0A1V0RLG2-F1
#
_cell.length_a   1.000
_cell.length_b   1.000
_cell.length_c   1.000
_cell.angle_alpha   90.00
_cell.angle_beta   90.00
_cell.angle_gamma   90.00
#
_symmetry.space_group_name_H-M   'P 1'
#
loop_
_entity.id
_entity.type
_entity.pdbx_description
1 polymer ?
#
loop_
_entity_poly.entity_id
_entity_poly.type
_entity_poly.pdbx_seq_one_letter_code
_entity_poly.pdbx_strand_id
1 'polypeptide(L)'
;MRGWIAALVSIIAYPATACPEGQTAFLTCDMERGSKALSVCRSETEVSYRFGPKGGTPELALTRPIGDGAELVPWPGIGRTIWEAVRLRNNAVIYEVYAGFDKFDAVDDSKPDSRFGGVVVLQDGKGEIAHLKCRAGTVNYSF
;
A
#
# COMPACT_ATOMS: atom_id res chain seq x y z
N MET A 1 -48.55 -20.73 -22.22
CA MET A 1 -47.16 -21.12 -22.58
C MET A 1 -46.23 -20.18 -21.83
N ARG A 2 -45.49 -20.69 -20.83
CA ARG A 2 -44.65 -19.91 -19.90
C ARG A 2 -43.25 -19.77 -20.49
N GLY A 3 -42.88 -18.57 -20.92
CA GLY A 3 -41.50 -18.24 -21.30
C GLY A 3 -40.75 -17.73 -20.07
N TRP A 4 -39.78 -18.50 -19.58
CA TRP A 4 -38.89 -18.05 -18.49
C TRP A 4 -37.62 -17.51 -19.15
N ILE A 5 -37.40 -16.20 -19.06
CA ILE A 5 -36.14 -15.57 -19.45
C ILE A 5 -35.17 -15.79 -18.29
N ALA A 6 -34.21 -16.70 -18.48
CA ALA A 6 -33.08 -16.86 -17.56
C ALA A 6 -32.12 -15.69 -17.77
N ALA A 7 -32.18 -14.70 -16.88
CA ALA A 7 -31.17 -13.65 -16.82
C ALA A 7 -29.89 -14.22 -16.19
N LEU A 8 -28.86 -14.45 -17.00
CA LEU A 8 -27.51 -14.74 -16.53
C LEU A 8 -26.94 -13.48 -15.85
N VAL A 9 -26.86 -13.50 -14.52
CA VAL A 9 -26.12 -12.49 -13.75
C VAL A 9 -24.65 -12.92 -13.75
N SER A 10 -23.85 -12.33 -14.64
CA SER A 10 -22.39 -12.47 -14.60
C SER A 10 -21.84 -11.67 -13.42
N ILE A 11 -21.37 -12.37 -12.38
CA ILE A 11 -20.62 -11.78 -11.29
C ILE A 11 -19.21 -11.51 -11.80
N ILE A 12 -18.91 -10.25 -12.13
CA ILE A 12 -17.56 -9.83 -12.48
C ILE A 12 -16.75 -9.83 -11.18
N ALA A 13 -15.92 -10.84 -10.98
CA ALA A 13 -14.95 -10.87 -9.90
C ALA A 13 -13.86 -9.83 -10.20
N TYR A 14 -13.99 -8.63 -9.62
CA TYR A 14 -12.92 -7.63 -9.68
C TYR A 14 -11.69 -8.20 -8.98
N PRO A 15 -10.49 -8.16 -9.60
CA PRO A 15 -9.28 -8.58 -8.91
C PRO A 15 -9.12 -7.70 -7.67
N ALA A 16 -9.17 -8.33 -6.48
CA ALA A 16 -9.10 -7.68 -5.17
C ALA A 16 -7.72 -7.03 -4.87
N THR A 17 -6.90 -6.84 -5.90
CA THR A 17 -5.52 -6.35 -5.86
C THR A 17 -5.29 -5.15 -6.79
N ALA A 18 -6.31 -4.71 -7.53
CA ALA A 18 -6.19 -3.53 -8.37
C ALA A 18 -6.41 -2.25 -7.55
N CYS A 19 -5.69 -1.19 -7.91
CA CYS A 19 -5.98 0.14 -7.40
C CYS A 19 -7.38 0.59 -7.82
N PRO A 20 -8.05 1.45 -7.03
CA PRO A 20 -9.26 2.12 -7.47
C PRO A 20 -9.05 2.80 -8.83
N GLU A 21 -10.13 2.96 -9.59
CA GLU A 21 -10.09 3.65 -10.87
C GLU A 21 -9.47 5.05 -10.72
N GLY A 22 -8.54 5.41 -11.61
CA GLY A 22 -7.82 6.68 -11.55
C GLY A 22 -6.65 6.75 -10.55
N GLN A 23 -6.38 5.68 -9.80
CA GLN A 23 -5.21 5.58 -8.93
C GLN A 23 -4.17 4.58 -9.48
N THR A 24 -2.91 4.81 -9.16
CA THR A 24 -1.79 3.91 -9.45
C THR A 24 -1.20 3.36 -8.15
N ALA A 25 -0.53 2.20 -8.23
CA ALA A 25 0.04 1.55 -7.07
C ALA A 25 1.28 2.32 -6.58
N PHE A 26 1.26 2.77 -5.33
CA PHE A 26 2.44 3.27 -4.63
C PHE A 26 3.24 2.11 -4.03
N LEU A 27 2.58 1.27 -3.22
CA LEU A 27 3.19 0.09 -2.60
C LEU A 27 2.20 -1.06 -2.56
N THR A 28 2.60 -2.25 -3.01
CA THR A 28 1.91 -3.51 -2.68
C THR A 28 2.94 -4.53 -2.18
N CYS A 29 2.65 -5.21 -1.07
CA CYS A 29 3.53 -6.26 -0.55
C CYS A 29 2.79 -7.22 0.39
N ASP A 30 3.35 -8.42 0.58
CA ASP A 30 2.97 -9.31 1.68
C ASP A 30 3.70 -8.86 2.95
N MET A 31 3.08 -9.00 4.12
CA MET A 31 3.77 -8.74 5.39
C MET A 31 4.81 -9.84 5.67
N GLU A 32 5.95 -9.43 6.24
CA GLU A 32 7.01 -10.36 6.69
C GLU A 32 6.43 -11.40 7.66
N ARG A 33 5.53 -10.97 8.55
CA ARG A 33 4.89 -11.80 9.56
C ARG A 33 3.39 -11.95 9.29
N GLY A 34 2.91 -13.19 9.37
CA GLY A 34 1.50 -13.53 9.19
C GLY A 34 1.08 -13.68 7.72
N SER A 35 -0.24 -13.69 7.50
CA SER A 35 -0.89 -13.90 6.20
C SER A 35 -1.53 -12.62 5.63
N LYS A 36 -1.10 -11.45 6.13
CA LYS A 36 -1.62 -10.15 5.72
C LYS A 36 -0.83 -9.57 4.56
N ALA A 37 -1.49 -8.71 3.81
CA ALA A 37 -0.92 -7.90 2.74
C ALA A 37 -1.26 -6.43 2.96
N LEU A 38 -0.39 -5.56 2.44
CA LEU A 38 -0.56 -4.11 2.40
C LEU A 38 -0.63 -3.69 0.93
N SER A 39 -1.60 -2.84 0.62
CA SER A 39 -1.71 -2.18 -0.67
C SER A 39 -2.03 -0.71 -0.46
N VAL A 40 -1.27 0.15 -1.11
CA VAL A 40 -1.43 1.60 -1.11
C VAL A 40 -1.42 2.08 -2.55
N CYS A 41 -2.44 2.85 -2.90
CA CYS A 41 -2.61 3.45 -4.21
C CYS A 41 -2.73 4.96 -4.04
N ARG A 42 -2.31 5.73 -5.07
CA ARG A 42 -2.44 7.18 -5.08
C ARG A 42 -2.89 7.69 -6.44
N SER A 43 -3.57 8.82 -6.43
CA SER A 43 -3.72 9.71 -7.59
C SER A 43 -3.02 11.04 -7.27
N GLU A 44 -3.25 12.06 -8.08
CA GLU A 44 -2.82 13.43 -7.77
C GLU A 44 -3.60 14.05 -6.60
N THR A 45 -4.76 13.50 -6.23
CA THR A 45 -5.69 14.13 -5.29
C THR A 45 -5.97 13.31 -4.03
N GLU A 46 -5.73 12.01 -4.02
CA GLU A 46 -6.04 11.15 -2.88
C GLU A 46 -5.11 9.93 -2.77
N VAL A 47 -5.09 9.34 -1.57
CA VAL A 47 -4.38 8.10 -1.26
C VAL A 47 -5.37 7.09 -0.69
N SER A 48 -5.32 5.86 -1.20
CA SER A 48 -6.06 4.71 -0.67
C SER A 48 -5.11 3.73 0.01
N TYR A 49 -5.50 3.23 1.17
CA TYR A 49 -4.79 2.26 1.98
C TYR A 49 -5.67 1.04 2.24
N ARG A 50 -5.12 -0.16 2.09
CA ARG A 50 -5.78 -1.42 2.40
C ARG A 50 -4.81 -2.35 3.14
N PHE A 51 -5.26 -2.88 4.27
CA PHE A 51 -4.54 -3.87 5.05
C PHE A 51 -5.48 -5.01 5.45
N GLY A 52 -5.07 -6.26 5.26
CA GLY A 52 -5.88 -7.42 5.59
C GLY A 52 -5.35 -8.72 4.98
N PRO A 53 -6.11 -9.83 5.04
CA PRO A 53 -5.73 -11.10 4.44
C PRO A 53 -5.43 -10.98 2.94
N LYS A 54 -4.40 -11.69 2.47
CA LYS A 54 -4.07 -11.76 1.04
C LYS A 54 -5.27 -12.27 0.24
N GLY A 55 -5.69 -11.51 -0.78
CA GLY A 55 -6.82 -11.85 -1.64
C GLY A 55 -8.20 -11.82 -0.97
N GLY A 56 -8.28 -11.39 0.30
CA GLY A 56 -9.52 -11.30 1.06
C GLY A 56 -10.04 -9.87 1.23
N THR A 57 -11.14 -9.76 1.97
CA THR A 57 -11.68 -8.46 2.40
C THR A 57 -10.68 -7.77 3.35
N PRO A 58 -10.32 -6.50 3.11
CA PRO A 58 -9.41 -5.78 3.99
C PRO A 58 -10.04 -5.60 5.38
N GLU A 59 -9.21 -5.73 6.42
CA GLU A 59 -9.58 -5.47 7.80
C GLU A 59 -9.59 -3.96 8.09
N LEU A 60 -8.75 -3.22 7.37
CA LEU A 60 -8.73 -1.77 7.37
C LEU A 60 -8.61 -1.26 5.93
N ALA A 61 -9.56 -0.41 5.54
CA ALA A 61 -9.53 0.33 4.29
C ALA A 61 -9.76 1.82 4.57
N LEU A 62 -8.91 2.68 4.03
CA LEU A 62 -8.99 4.13 4.18
C LEU A 62 -8.78 4.77 2.81
N THR A 63 -9.51 5.84 2.54
CA THR A 63 -9.21 6.77 1.45
C THR A 63 -9.23 8.19 2.02
N ARG A 64 -8.19 8.96 1.70
CA ARG A 64 -8.01 10.33 2.22
C ARG A 64 -7.51 11.25 1.11
N PRO A 65 -8.09 12.45 0.97
CA PRO A 65 -7.55 13.46 0.06
C PRO A 65 -6.15 13.92 0.50
N ILE A 66 -5.29 14.20 -0.46
CA ILE A 66 -3.99 14.82 -0.23
C ILE A 66 -4.22 16.25 0.28
N GLY A 67 -3.58 16.60 1.39
CA GLY A 67 -3.81 17.86 2.10
C GLY A 67 -4.97 17.84 3.09
N ASP A 68 -5.81 16.80 3.06
CA ASP A 68 -6.87 16.55 4.05
C ASP A 68 -6.83 15.10 4.54
N GLY A 69 -5.92 14.84 5.47
CA GLY A 69 -5.75 13.53 6.09
C GLY A 69 -4.83 12.57 5.32
N ALA A 70 -4.41 12.89 4.10
CA ALA A 70 -3.23 12.27 3.47
C ALA A 70 -2.10 13.29 3.24
N GLU A 71 -0.86 12.85 3.42
CA GLU A 71 0.36 13.63 3.15
C GLU A 71 1.37 12.76 2.38
N LEU A 72 1.99 13.33 1.35
CA LEU A 72 3.11 12.71 0.63
C LEU A 72 4.42 13.18 1.27
N VAL A 73 5.33 12.24 1.53
CA VAL A 73 6.64 12.49 2.14
C VAL A 73 7.71 12.08 1.13
N PRO A 74 8.22 13.01 0.31
CA PRO A 74 9.21 12.69 -0.71
C PRO A 74 10.58 12.37 -0.10
N TRP A 75 11.41 11.69 -0.87
CA TRP A 75 12.80 11.43 -0.50
C TRP A 75 13.56 12.76 -0.32
N PRO A 76 14.30 12.98 0.79
CA PRO A 76 15.05 14.23 1.01
C PRO A 76 16.29 14.40 0.11
N GLY A 77 16.54 13.49 -0.84
CA GLY A 77 17.64 13.60 -1.79
C GLY A 77 19.01 13.13 -1.27
N ILE A 78 19.08 12.58 -0.06
CA ILE A 78 20.33 12.12 0.56
C ILE A 78 20.23 10.70 1.13
N GLY A 79 21.35 9.98 1.11
CA GLY A 79 21.47 8.63 1.67
C GLY A 79 21.69 7.55 0.61
N ARG A 80 21.95 6.33 1.07
CA ARG A 80 22.19 5.14 0.23
C ARG A 80 20.93 4.65 -0.48
N THR A 81 19.79 4.81 0.18
CA THR A 81 18.47 4.40 -0.31
C THR A 81 17.69 5.58 -0.87
N ILE A 82 16.94 5.35 -1.95
CA ILE A 82 15.85 6.25 -2.37
C ILE A 82 14.58 5.72 -1.72
N TRP A 83 13.87 6.57 -0.98
CA TRP A 83 12.64 6.17 -0.30
C TRP A 83 11.66 7.32 -0.24
N GLU A 84 10.38 7.00 -0.36
CA GLU A 84 9.27 7.92 -0.12
C GLU A 84 8.36 7.31 0.95
N ALA A 85 7.48 8.13 1.51
CA ALA A 85 6.38 7.64 2.31
C ALA A 85 5.09 8.38 2.00
N VAL A 86 3.97 7.77 2.38
CA VAL A 86 2.67 8.43 2.47
C VAL A 86 2.13 8.25 3.88
N ARG A 87 1.53 9.31 4.42
CA ARG A 87 0.88 9.27 5.72
C ARG A 87 -0.62 9.38 5.53
N LEU A 88 -1.36 8.47 6.15
CA LEU A 88 -2.81 8.55 6.23
C LEU A 88 -3.24 8.69 7.67
N ARG A 89 -4.02 9.73 7.99
CA ARG A 89 -4.60 9.97 9.30
C ARG A 89 -5.99 9.34 9.40
N ASN A 90 -6.20 8.63 10.50
CA ASN A 90 -7.50 8.15 10.95
C ASN A 90 -7.67 8.49 12.44
N ASN A 91 -8.35 9.61 12.72
CA ASN A 91 -8.44 10.19 14.06
C ASN A 91 -7.04 10.47 14.65
N ALA A 92 -6.76 9.93 15.84
CA ALA A 92 -5.48 10.07 16.54
C ALA A 92 -4.37 9.11 16.04
N VAL A 93 -4.62 8.33 14.99
CA VAL A 93 -3.68 7.34 14.46
C VAL A 93 -3.21 7.75 13.07
N ILE A 94 -1.90 7.65 12.83
CA ILE A 94 -1.27 7.87 11.53
C ILE A 94 -0.68 6.55 11.05
N TYR A 95 -0.95 6.20 9.79
CA TYR A 95 -0.33 5.10 9.07
C TYR A 95 0.70 5.70 8.11
N GLU A 96 1.97 5.68 8.50
CA GLU A 96 3.08 6.09 7.65
C GLU A 96 3.57 4.87 6.86
N VAL A 97 3.18 4.80 5.60
CA VAL A 97 3.61 3.74 4.69
C VAL A 97 4.85 4.22 3.94
N TYR A 98 5.99 3.56 4.19
CA TYR A 98 7.25 3.86 3.52
C TYR A 98 7.57 2.78 2.49
N ALA A 99 8.21 3.19 1.40
CA ALA A 99 8.71 2.29 0.38
C ALA A 99 9.95 2.89 -0.29
N GLY A 100 10.85 2.02 -0.75
CA GLY A 100 12.10 2.48 -1.32
C GLY A 100 12.95 1.36 -1.87
N PHE A 101 14.16 1.71 -2.28
CA PHE A 101 15.17 0.76 -2.71
C PHE A 101 16.59 1.26 -2.40
N ASP A 102 17.52 0.32 -2.29
CA ASP A 102 18.94 0.60 -2.22
C ASP A 102 19.51 0.89 -3.62
N LYS A 103 20.15 2.06 -3.80
CA LYS A 103 20.64 2.48 -5.12
C LYS A 103 21.79 1.62 -5.65
N PHE A 104 22.60 1.06 -4.76
CA PHE A 104 23.76 0.25 -5.15
C PHE A 104 23.34 -1.17 -5.43
N ASP A 105 22.45 -1.73 -4.60
CA ASP A 105 21.94 -3.08 -4.84
C ASP A 105 21.01 -3.11 -6.06
N ALA A 106 20.30 -2.01 -6.38
CA ALA A 106 19.45 -1.93 -7.57
C ALA A 106 20.21 -1.98 -8.92
N VAL A 107 21.52 -1.77 -8.93
CA VAL A 107 22.38 -1.88 -10.12
C VAL A 107 23.31 -3.10 -10.08
N ASP A 108 23.20 -3.91 -9.02
CA ASP A 108 23.97 -5.13 -8.83
C ASP A 108 23.09 -6.33 -9.18
N ASP A 109 23.35 -6.94 -10.34
CA ASP A 109 22.58 -8.11 -10.83
C ASP A 109 22.65 -9.32 -9.87
N SER A 110 23.61 -9.35 -8.94
CA SER A 110 23.69 -10.39 -7.91
C SER A 110 22.74 -10.15 -6.72
N LYS A 111 22.09 -8.98 -6.65
CA LYS A 111 21.19 -8.57 -5.56
C LYS A 111 19.82 -8.15 -6.09
N PRO A 112 18.99 -9.12 -6.53
CA PRO A 112 17.72 -8.83 -7.18
C PRO A 112 16.64 -8.20 -6.28
N ASP A 113 16.84 -8.18 -4.95
CA ASP A 113 15.87 -7.69 -3.98
C ASP A 113 16.37 -6.42 -3.26
N SER A 114 16.49 -5.34 -4.02
CA SER A 114 16.89 -4.03 -3.48
C SER A 114 15.72 -3.24 -2.87
N ARG A 115 14.47 -3.68 -3.11
CA ARG A 115 13.25 -2.97 -2.69
C ARG A 115 12.86 -3.31 -1.27
N PHE A 116 12.37 -2.32 -0.55
CA PHE A 116 11.85 -2.48 0.80
C PHE A 116 10.60 -1.62 1.00
N GLY A 117 9.84 -1.93 2.04
CA GLY A 117 8.71 -1.13 2.45
C GLY A 117 8.06 -1.63 3.73
N GLY A 118 7.02 -0.94 4.16
CA GLY A 118 6.26 -1.30 5.34
C GLY A 118 5.34 -0.18 5.79
N VAL A 119 4.74 -0.36 6.96
CA VAL A 119 3.92 0.66 7.62
C VAL A 119 4.37 0.83 9.07
N VAL A 120 4.59 2.09 9.44
CA VAL A 120 4.75 2.52 10.83
C VAL A 120 3.42 3.10 11.28
N VAL A 121 2.88 2.60 12.38
CA VAL A 121 1.64 3.07 12.97
C VAL A 121 1.97 3.95 14.16
N LEU A 122 1.58 5.22 14.10
CA LEU A 122 1.83 6.23 15.12
C LEU A 122 0.51 6.61 15.78
N GLN A 123 0.53 6.85 17.09
CA GLN A 123 -0.60 7.40 17.82
C GLN A 123 -0.20 8.74 18.46
N ASP A 124 -1.06 9.76 18.30
CA ASP A 124 -0.85 11.09 18.89
C ASP A 124 -0.62 10.97 20.40
N GLY A 125 0.43 11.63 20.89
CA GLY A 125 0.84 11.60 22.30
C GLY A 125 1.51 10.30 22.77
N LYS A 126 1.57 9.25 21.94
CA LYS A 126 2.27 7.99 22.27
C LYS A 126 3.47 7.69 21.38
N GLY A 127 3.49 8.22 20.16
CA GLY A 127 4.51 7.89 19.17
C GLY A 127 4.19 6.57 18.46
N GLU A 128 5.23 5.83 18.07
CA GLU A 128 5.09 4.56 17.37
C GLU A 128 4.45 3.48 18.27
N ILE A 129 3.40 2.84 17.75
CA ILE A 129 2.69 1.75 18.43
C ILE A 129 2.78 0.42 17.68
N ALA A 130 3.20 0.44 16.41
CA ALA A 130 3.50 -0.77 15.63
C ALA A 130 4.39 -0.44 14.42
N HIS A 131 5.21 -1.41 14.01
CA HIS A 131 5.99 -1.36 12.78
C HIS A 131 5.91 -2.70 12.07
N LEU A 132 5.26 -2.71 10.90
CA LEU A 132 5.12 -3.90 10.07
C LEU A 132 5.97 -3.74 8.81
N LYS A 133 6.83 -4.73 8.56
CA LYS A 133 7.72 -4.75 7.39
C LYS A 133 7.11 -5.61 6.29
N CYS A 134 7.29 -5.16 5.05
CA CYS A 134 7.03 -6.00 3.89
C CYS A 134 8.03 -7.17 3.86
N ARG A 135 7.57 -8.32 3.34
CA ARG A 135 8.42 -9.46 3.05
C ARG A 135 9.29 -9.16 1.83
N ALA A 136 10.59 -9.40 1.99
CA ALA A 136 11.59 -9.48 0.92
C ALA A 136 11.05 -10.26 -0.30
N GLY A 137 11.28 -9.75 -1.51
CA GLY A 137 10.86 -10.35 -2.78
C GLY A 137 9.37 -10.20 -3.12
N THR A 138 8.57 -9.56 -2.26
CA THR A 138 7.14 -9.28 -2.53
C THR A 138 6.83 -7.80 -2.75
N VAL A 139 7.84 -6.94 -2.59
CA VAL A 139 7.68 -5.49 -2.64
C VAL A 139 7.54 -5.02 -4.08
N ASN A 140 6.37 -4.50 -4.42
CA ASN A 140 6.15 -3.70 -5.62
C ASN A 140 5.99 -2.23 -5.23
N TYR A 141 6.98 -1.41 -5.57
CA TYR A 141 7.04 0.02 -5.27
C TYR A 141 7.14 0.82 -6.56
N SER A 142 6.27 1.83 -6.71
CA SER A 142 6.31 2.80 -7.82
C SER A 142 6.35 4.22 -7.28
N PHE A 143 7.28 5.01 -7.81
CA PHE A 143 7.51 6.42 -7.49
C PHE A 143 7.20 7.30 -8.69
#